data_AF-A0A518JX35-F1
#
_entry.id   AF-A0A518JX35-F1
#
_cell.length_a   1.000
_cell.length_b   1.000
_cell.length_c   1.000
_cell.angle_alpha   90.00
_cell.angle_beta   90.00
_cell.angle_gamma   90.00
#
_symmetry.space_group_name_H-M   'P 1'
#
loop_
_entity.id
_entity.type
_entity.pdbx_description
1 polymer ?
#
loop_
_entity_poly.entity_id
_entity_poly.type
_entity_poly.pdbx_seq_one_letter_code
_entity_poly.pdbx_strand_id
1 'polypeptide(L)' 'MTIDLAELRSLPISEKLRIVEALWDDISASEEPIVLQPWQRDEAHRRSQEMKAAPSIAIDRDELWRRVNG' A
#
# COMPACT_ATOMS: atom_id res chain seq x y z
N MET A 1 -5.46 -14.68 -19.86
CA MET A 1 -4.59 -15.51 -19.01
C MET A 1 -5.32 -15.72 -17.69
N THR A 2 -5.43 -16.96 -17.21
CA THR A 2 -6.07 -17.24 -15.92
C THR A 2 -4.96 -17.32 -14.87
N ILE A 3 -5.06 -16.50 -13.82
CA ILE A 3 -4.12 -16.57 -12.69
C ILE A 3 -4.54 -17.73 -11.80
N ASP A 4 -3.65 -18.70 -11.57
CA ASP A 4 -3.87 -19.77 -10.59
C ASP A 4 -3.50 -19.29 -9.18
N LEU A 5 -4.52 -19.05 -8.36
CA LEU A 5 -4.34 -18.64 -6.98
C LEU A 5 -3.80 -19.74 -6.08
N ALA A 6 -3.94 -21.02 -6.44
CA ALA A 6 -3.37 -22.13 -5.69
C ALA A 6 -1.84 -22.13 -5.79
N GLU A 7 -1.30 -21.84 -6.97
CA GLU A 7 0.14 -21.68 -7.21
C GLU A 7 0.68 -20.46 -6.46
N LEU A 8 0.03 -19.30 -6.55
CA LEU A 8 0.41 -18.10 -5.77
C LEU A 8 0.45 -18.37 -4.26
N ARG A 9 -0.47 -19.18 -3.74
CA ARG A 9 -0.53 -19.54 -2.32
C ARG A 9 0.57 -20.52 -1.90
N SER A 10 1.09 -21.35 -2.79
CA SER A 10 2.15 -22.31 -2.47
C SER A 10 3.55 -21.69 -2.46
N LEU A 11 3.71 -20.49 -3.03
CA LEU A 11 4.99 -19.78 -3.07
C LEU A 11 5.58 -19.47 -1.69
N PRO A 12 6.92 -19.46 -1.54
CA PRO A 12 7.59 -18.88 -0.39
C PRO A 12 7.18 -17.42 -0.14
N ILE A 13 7.24 -16.97 1.12
CA ILE A 13 6.85 -15.59 1.48
C ILE A 13 7.68 -14.54 0.71
N SER A 14 8.98 -14.78 0.53
CA SER A 14 9.85 -13.87 -0.23
C SER A 14 9.38 -13.71 -1.68
N GLU A 15 8.98 -14.78 -2.36
CA GLU A 15 8.45 -14.73 -3.73
C GLU A 15 7.10 -13.98 -3.78
N LYS A 16 6.21 -14.25 -2.82
CA LYS A 16 4.94 -13.54 -2.70
C LYS A 16 5.15 -12.03 -2.55
N LEU A 17 6.10 -11.62 -1.72
CA LEU A 17 6.42 -10.21 -1.51
C LEU A 17 6.94 -9.56 -2.80
N ARG A 18 7.83 -10.22 -3.55
CA ARG A 18 8.29 -9.70 -4.85
C ARG A 18 7.16 -9.53 -5.86
N ILE A 19 6.21 -10.47 -5.88
CA ILE A 19 5.03 -10.33 -6.75
C ILE A 19 4.17 -9.15 -6.31
N VAL A 20 3.96 -8.96 -5.00
CA VAL A 20 3.21 -7.81 -4.47
C VAL A 20 3.89 -6.49 -4.87
N GLU A 21 5.22 -6.41 -4.72
CA GLU A 21 6.01 -5.23 -5.13
C GLU A 21 5.88 -4.97 -6.64
N ALA A 22 6.05 -5.99 -7.48
CA ALA A 22 5.92 -5.84 -8.93
C ALA A 22 4.52 -5.38 -9.35
N LEU A 23 3.46 -5.96 -8.76
CA LEU A 23 2.09 -5.55 -9.03
C LEU A 23 1.84 -4.11 -8.56
N TRP A 24 2.46 -3.69 -7.45
CA TRP A 24 2.34 -2.32 -6.95
C TRP A 24 3.00 -1.31 -7.90
N ASP A 25 4.19 -1.64 -8.42
CA ASP A 25 4.88 -0.84 -9.42
C ASP A 25 4.05 -0.73 -10.72
N ASP A 26 3.49 -1.84 -11.19
CA ASP A 26 2.61 -1.87 -12.37
C ASP A 26 1.36 -1.00 -12.20
N ILE A 27 0.70 -1.07 -11.03
CA ILE A 27 -0.45 -0.20 -10.71
C ILE A 27 -0.04 1.27 -10.77
N SER A 28 1.14 1.62 -10.26
CA SER A 28 1.62 3.00 -10.25
C SER A 28 1.96 3.54 -11.64
N ALA A 29 2.39 2.65 -12.55
CA ALA A 29 2.74 2.99 -13.93
C ALA A 29 1.53 3.00 -14.88
N SER A 30 0.39 2.46 -14.45
CA SER A 30 -0.82 2.38 -15.26
C SER A 30 -1.52 3.73 -15.39
N GLU A 31 -2.04 4.01 -16.60
CA GLU A 31 -2.95 5.13 -16.85
C GLU A 31 -4.43 4.75 -16.63
N GLU A 32 -4.71 3.49 -16.24
CA GLU A 32 -6.07 3.02 -15.99
C GLU A 32 -6.72 3.83 -14.84
N PRO A 33 -7.90 4.41 -15.07
CA PRO A 33 -8.53 5.25 -14.06
C PRO A 33 -9.03 4.41 -12.88
N ILE A 34 -8.51 4.70 -11.69
CA ILE A 34 -9.01 4.11 -10.45
C ILE A 34 -10.36 4.77 -10.10
N VAL A 35 -11.44 3.98 -10.16
CA VAL A 35 -12.77 4.45 -9.77
C VAL A 35 -12.90 4.44 -8.24
N LEU A 36 -12.60 5.58 -7.63
CA LEU A 36 -12.79 5.76 -6.20
C LEU A 36 -14.27 5.95 -5.85
N GLN A 37 -14.74 5.20 -4.86
CA GLN A 37 -16.05 5.39 -4.25
C GLN A 37 -16.05 6.64 -3.36
N PRO A 38 -17.20 7.30 -3.15
CA PRO A 38 -17.28 8.52 -2.32
C PRO A 38 -16.66 8.33 -0.93
N TRP A 39 -16.99 7.23 -0.26
CA TRP A 39 -16.49 6.94 1.09
C TRP A 39 -14.95 6.81 1.17
N GLN A 40 -14.28 6.41 0.08
CA GLN A 40 -12.82 6.32 0.05
C GLN A 40 -12.19 7.72 0.03
N ARG A 41 -12.81 8.67 -0.67
CA ARG A 41 -12.38 10.07 -0.66
C ARG A 41 -12.64 10.72 0.70
N ASP A 42 -13.80 10.44 1.30
CA ASP A 42 -14.17 10.96 2.62
C ASP A 42 -13.19 10.47 3.70
N GLU A 43 -12.84 9.18 3.65
CA GLU A 43 -11.87 8.58 4.57
C GLU A 43 -10.46 9.16 4.38
N ALA A 44 -10.01 9.34 3.13
CA ALA A 44 -8.74 9.99 2.84
C ALA A 44 -8.71 11.44 3.37
N HIS A 45 -9.81 12.17 3.20
CA HIS A 45 -9.95 13.52 3.73
C HIS A 45 -9.89 13.54 5.27
N ARG A 46 -10.66 12.67 5.93
CA ARG A 46 -10.68 12.54 7.40
C ARG A 46 -9.28 12.30 7.96
N ARG A 47 -8.54 11.32 7.41
CA ARG A 47 -7.16 11.01 7.84
C ARG A 47 -6.21 12.17 7.60
N SER A 48 -6.37 12.90 6.49
CA SER A 48 -5.57 14.10 6.21
C SER A 48 -5.79 15.18 7.27
N GLN A 49 -7.03 15.41 7.69
CA GLN A 49 -7.35 16.38 8.75
C GLN A 49 -6.84 15.95 10.11
N GLU A 50 -6.97 14.65 10.45
CA GLU A 50 -6.42 14.10 11.69
C GLU A 50 -4.91 14.27 11.77
N MET A 51 -4.20 14.01 10.66
CA MET A 51 -2.77 14.24 10.57
C MET A 51 -2.38 15.70 10.79
N LYS A 52 -3.13 16.64 10.19
CA LYS A 52 -2.88 18.08 10.35
C LYS A 52 -3.16 18.56 11.77
N ALA A 53 -4.20 18.02 12.40
CA ALA A 53 -4.57 18.36 13.78
C ALA A 53 -3.60 17.77 14.80
N ALA A 54 -3.03 16.59 14.52
CA ALA A 54 -2.09 15.91 15.41
C ALA A 54 -0.92 15.31 14.62
N PRO A 55 0.08 16.11 14.18
CA PRO A 55 1.19 15.62 13.36
C PRO A 55 2.00 14.49 14.00
N SER A 56 2.00 14.39 15.33
CA SER A 56 2.69 13.34 16.10
C SER A 56 2.12 11.93 15.90
N ILE A 57 0.97 11.77 15.23
CA ILE A 57 0.42 10.44 14.90
C ILE A 57 1.19 9.75 13.76
N ALA A 58 1.95 10.50 12.96
CA ALA A 58 2.88 9.95 12.00
C ALA A 58 4.32 10.08 12.45
N ILE A 59 5.15 9.26 11.82
CA ILE A 59 6.59 9.30 11.89
C ILE A 59 7.13 9.61 10.51
N ASP A 60 8.27 10.28 10.46
CA ASP A 60 8.99 10.45 9.20
C ASP A 60 9.62 9.13 8.74
N ARG A 61 10.17 9.16 7.53
CA ARG A 61 10.79 8.00 6.90
C ARG A 61 11.97 7.45 7.71
N ASP A 62 12.74 8.33 8.35
CA ASP A 62 13.95 7.94 9.07
C ASP A 62 13.59 7.23 10.38
N GLU A 63 12.59 7.73 11.10
CA GLU A 63 12.01 7.09 12.28
C GLU A 63 11.34 5.76 11.93
N LEU A 64 10.63 5.67 10.80
CA LEU A 64 10.04 4.42 10.32
C LEU A 64 11.10 3.32 10.17
N TRP A 65 12.17 3.59 9.41
CA TRP A 65 13.21 2.59 9.19
C TRP A 65 14.02 2.28 10.44
N ARG A 66 14.19 3.24 11.36
CA ARG A 66 14.81 2.98 12.66
C ARG A 66 14.04 1.92 13.45
N ARG A 67 12.70 1.98 13.45
CA ARG A 67 11.85 0.98 14.12
C ARG A 67 11.87 -0.39 13.45
N VAL A 68 11.93 -0.42 12.11
CA VAL A 68 11.98 -1.67 11.35
C VAL A 68 13.32 -2.38 11.54
N ASN A 69 14.42 -1.63 11.59
CA ASN A 69 15.76 -2.20 11.65
C ASN A 69 16.18 -2.67 13.06
N GLY A 70 15.49 -2.22 14.12
CA GLY A 70 15.81 -2.55 15.52
C GLY A 70 16.90 -1.68 16.12
#